data_AF-A0A1M3I9F5-F1
#
_entry.id   AF-A0A1M3I9F5-F1
#
_cell.length_a   1.000
_cell.length_b   1.000
_cell.length_c   1.000
_cell.angle_alpha   90.00
_cell.angle_beta   90.00
_cell.angle_gamma   90.00
#
_symmetry.space_group_name_H-M   'P 1'
#
loop_
_entity.id
_entity.type
_entity.pdbx_description
1 polymer ?
#
loop_
_entity_poly.entity_id
_entity_poly.type
_entity_poly.pdbx_seq_one_letter_code
_entity_poly.pdbx_strand_id
1 'polypeptide(L)'
;MSRHGPWKVLGIDPTEDLKTIRRAYADKLRAMDVDQDAAAYARLRNARDHALVLAKSMSAPAEPLTELEEDEWSLGYVMAEEDVRGPYGGGADHHGDAGTHAMEPEPPEPGEPGPDVLLQELLFPDGQYHEEGFTYEENEAAQGLLRQILTTALEGDLNLQRAIDYWLADRLASAWPRSAPLVIEAAEAFEWERQAGMLGEGPAQAFLNARLRGMRFHEKVHDESHWAHWAWQELSKPGEKKWYERSKAKAAEVRKLLAGVREHFPELEAFLDVDRVRSWESKSVSNPWGAAMPIMIGLFLLARVIVAFNPGGHTSELPYTPAQSITESVSADEARDFIVEEMFGKEVLYEDVVLKAPELAKFISLKTRDAEDEIDQEIALDEVGELLRVGVLRASWNAGFQEALQIDQLKLEFATLAREKGGSSACVALLEEGRLFPSIQPPPELREEERALARKLLEAGVLKSMFETRPELSAQVPGAILATAQRNGGLSDKEVEQALQHKGQGDERCAFHLALMAEVLRQPGKVSPDLLRIL
;
A
#
# COMPACT_ATOMS: atom_id res chain seq x y z
N MET A 1 -38.11 -5.75 2.32
CA MET A 1 -37.83 -7.20 2.23
C MET A 1 -36.98 -7.56 3.45
N SER A 2 -37.24 -8.69 4.10
CA SER A 2 -36.52 -9.08 5.34
C SER A 2 -35.04 -9.31 5.05
N ARG A 3 -34.15 -8.95 6.00
CA ARG A 3 -32.69 -9.06 5.84
C ARG A 3 -32.22 -10.49 6.15
N HIS A 4 -31.41 -11.10 5.28
CA HIS A 4 -30.81 -12.45 5.44
C HIS A 4 -29.32 -12.41 5.02
N GLY A 5 -28.46 -13.33 5.50
CA GLY A 5 -27.05 -13.42 5.09
C GLY A 5 -26.15 -12.25 5.52
N PRO A 6 -25.10 -11.87 4.76
CA PRO A 6 -24.12 -10.85 5.18
C PRO A 6 -24.76 -9.47 5.37
N TRP A 7 -25.83 -9.16 4.64
CA TRP A 7 -26.62 -7.93 4.71
C TRP A 7 -27.33 -7.75 6.07
N LYS A 8 -27.82 -8.84 6.68
CA LYS A 8 -28.40 -8.83 8.03
C LYS A 8 -27.34 -8.54 9.09
N VAL A 9 -26.13 -9.08 8.90
CA VAL A 9 -24.98 -8.87 9.79
C VAL A 9 -24.41 -7.48 9.64
N LEU A 10 -24.44 -6.86 8.46
CA LEU A 10 -24.06 -5.47 8.23
C LEU A 10 -25.21 -4.48 8.57
N GLY A 11 -26.45 -4.96 8.68
CA GLY A 11 -27.61 -4.15 9.03
C GLY A 11 -28.19 -3.34 7.86
N ILE A 12 -27.80 -3.65 6.63
CA ILE A 12 -28.24 -3.00 5.39
C ILE A 12 -29.05 -3.95 4.51
N ASP A 13 -29.81 -3.40 3.56
CA ASP A 13 -30.48 -4.22 2.52
C ASP A 13 -29.48 -4.53 1.38
N PRO A 14 -29.68 -5.62 0.60
CA PRO A 14 -28.73 -6.03 -0.45
C PRO A 14 -28.52 -4.94 -1.51
N THR A 15 -27.26 -4.69 -1.90
CA THR A 15 -26.89 -3.61 -2.83
C THR A 15 -25.64 -3.96 -3.64
N GLU A 16 -25.54 -3.42 -4.86
CA GLU A 16 -24.37 -3.50 -5.74
C GLU A 16 -23.33 -2.40 -5.45
N ASP A 17 -23.68 -1.41 -4.63
CA ASP A 17 -22.80 -0.30 -4.30
C ASP A 17 -21.78 -0.70 -3.21
N LEU A 18 -20.54 -0.91 -3.66
CA LEU A 18 -19.39 -1.27 -2.83
C LEU A 18 -19.12 -0.28 -1.70
N LYS A 19 -19.47 1.01 -1.88
CA LYS A 19 -19.33 2.01 -0.82
C LYS A 19 -20.34 1.79 0.30
N THR A 20 -21.58 1.46 -0.03
CA THR A 20 -22.64 1.20 0.96
C THR A 20 -22.30 0.00 1.86
N ILE A 21 -21.62 -1.00 1.32
CA ILE A 21 -21.15 -2.20 2.04
C ILE A 21 -19.99 -1.92 3.00
N ARG A 22 -18.94 -1.23 2.51
CA ARG A 22 -17.76 -0.88 3.32
C ARG A 22 -18.14 -0.01 4.51
N ARG A 23 -19.16 0.81 4.31
CA ARG A 23 -19.71 1.70 5.31
C ARG A 23 -20.51 0.96 6.38
N ALA A 24 -21.46 0.10 6.00
CA ALA A 24 -22.24 -0.70 6.95
C ALA A 24 -21.36 -1.60 7.84
N TYR A 25 -20.23 -2.07 7.29
CA TYR A 25 -19.22 -2.82 8.02
C TYR A 25 -18.53 -1.98 9.08
N ALA A 26 -18.02 -0.81 8.72
CA ALA A 26 -17.33 0.07 9.64
C ALA A 26 -18.25 0.55 10.77
N ASP A 27 -19.54 0.77 10.47
CA ASP A 27 -20.56 1.18 11.43
C ASP A 27 -20.82 0.09 12.48
N LYS A 28 -20.98 -1.17 12.06
CA LYS A 28 -21.09 -2.31 12.97
C LYS A 28 -19.80 -2.61 13.74
N LEU A 29 -18.63 -2.25 13.16
CA LEU A 29 -17.30 -2.51 13.74
C LEU A 29 -17.05 -1.58 14.92
N ARG A 30 -17.61 -0.37 14.81
CA ARG A 30 -17.58 0.67 15.82
C ARG A 30 -18.63 0.49 16.91
N ALA A 31 -19.78 -0.09 16.56
CA ALA A 31 -20.83 -0.43 17.53
C ALA A 31 -20.49 -1.66 18.39
N MET A 32 -19.36 -2.30 18.12
CA MET A 32 -18.85 -3.48 18.80
C MET A 32 -17.61 -3.09 19.59
N ASP A 33 -17.52 -3.55 20.84
CA ASP A 33 -16.27 -3.50 21.58
C ASP A 33 -15.38 -4.65 21.08
N VAL A 34 -14.47 -4.31 20.17
CA VAL A 34 -13.57 -5.25 19.46
C VAL A 34 -12.64 -5.97 20.42
N ASP A 35 -12.32 -5.31 21.53
CA ASP A 35 -11.38 -5.81 22.53
C ASP A 35 -12.07 -6.73 23.56
N GLN A 36 -13.40 -6.63 23.73
CA GLN A 36 -14.19 -7.56 24.56
C GLN A 36 -14.80 -8.75 23.80
N ASP A 37 -15.11 -8.65 22.49
CA ASP A 37 -15.70 -9.76 21.71
C ASP A 37 -15.04 -9.92 20.32
N ALA A 38 -13.83 -10.49 20.33
CA ALA A 38 -13.03 -10.77 19.14
C ALA A 38 -13.75 -11.69 18.12
N ALA A 39 -14.64 -12.58 18.59
CA ALA A 39 -15.39 -13.49 17.72
C ALA A 39 -16.51 -12.75 16.96
N ALA A 40 -17.11 -11.72 17.56
CA ALA A 40 -18.06 -10.85 16.86
C ALA A 40 -17.36 -9.99 15.79
N TYR A 41 -16.13 -9.54 16.06
CA TYR A 41 -15.34 -8.74 15.14
C TYR A 41 -14.93 -9.52 13.89
N ALA A 42 -14.49 -10.77 14.06
CA ALA A 42 -14.18 -11.67 12.94
C ALA A 42 -15.43 -11.98 12.07
N ARG A 43 -16.60 -12.22 12.69
CA ARG A 43 -17.86 -12.45 11.96
C ARG A 43 -18.31 -11.24 11.16
N LEU A 44 -18.09 -10.04 11.68
CA LEU A 44 -18.42 -8.81 11.00
C LEU A 44 -17.47 -8.56 9.81
N ARG A 45 -16.19 -8.91 9.96
CA ARG A 45 -15.18 -8.81 8.89
C ARG A 45 -15.49 -9.72 7.71
N ASN A 46 -15.79 -10.98 7.98
CA ASN A 46 -16.21 -11.94 6.95
C ASN A 46 -17.52 -11.54 6.25
N ALA A 47 -18.42 -10.83 6.95
CA ALA A 47 -19.66 -10.32 6.37
C ALA A 47 -19.45 -9.15 5.39
N ARG A 48 -18.47 -8.26 5.62
CA ARG A 48 -18.08 -7.21 4.66
C ARG A 48 -17.51 -7.83 3.39
N ASP A 49 -16.58 -8.75 3.57
CA ASP A 49 -15.80 -9.29 2.46
C ASP A 49 -16.69 -10.15 1.53
N HIS A 50 -17.63 -10.93 2.09
CA HIS A 50 -18.66 -11.67 1.32
C HIS A 50 -19.69 -10.74 0.63
N ALA A 51 -20.06 -9.60 1.24
CA ALA A 51 -20.98 -8.64 0.62
C ALA A 51 -20.35 -7.91 -0.59
N LEU A 52 -19.04 -7.62 -0.55
CA LEU A 52 -18.31 -6.99 -1.67
C LEU A 52 -18.19 -7.92 -2.90
N VAL A 53 -18.08 -9.23 -2.70
CA VAL A 53 -18.07 -10.24 -3.78
C VAL A 53 -19.45 -10.37 -4.42
N LEU A 54 -20.53 -10.40 -3.61
CA LEU A 54 -21.90 -10.48 -4.13
C LEU A 54 -22.29 -9.21 -4.90
N ALA A 55 -21.92 -8.02 -4.41
CA ALA A 55 -22.12 -6.76 -5.12
C ALA A 55 -21.44 -6.71 -6.49
N LYS A 56 -20.24 -7.30 -6.60
CA LYS A 56 -19.50 -7.45 -7.86
C LYS A 56 -20.17 -8.45 -8.84
N SER A 57 -20.85 -9.49 -8.33
CA SER A 57 -21.66 -10.41 -9.16
C SER A 57 -23.04 -9.84 -9.57
N MET A 58 -23.55 -8.86 -8.83
CA MET A 58 -24.81 -8.14 -9.12
C MET A 58 -24.62 -6.99 -10.11
N SER A 59 -23.45 -6.33 -10.11
CA SER A 59 -23.10 -5.24 -11.03
C SER A 59 -22.60 -5.72 -12.41
N ALA A 60 -22.57 -7.03 -12.66
CA ALA A 60 -22.25 -7.57 -13.96
C ALA A 60 -23.49 -7.51 -14.87
N PRO A 61 -23.49 -6.79 -16.01
CA PRO A 61 -24.40 -7.17 -17.08
C PRO A 61 -24.10 -8.64 -17.42
N ALA A 62 -25.15 -9.43 -17.67
CA ALA A 62 -25.02 -10.74 -18.27
C ALA A 62 -24.48 -10.61 -19.70
N GLU A 63 -23.20 -10.29 -19.83
CA GLU A 63 -22.43 -10.54 -21.02
C GLU A 63 -21.91 -11.98 -20.94
N PRO A 64 -22.06 -12.74 -22.03
CA PRO A 64 -21.81 -14.16 -22.04
C PRO A 64 -20.36 -14.42 -21.61
N LEU A 65 -20.18 -15.46 -20.80
CA LEU A 65 -18.90 -16.12 -20.56
C LEU A 65 -18.26 -16.41 -21.92
N THR A 66 -17.46 -15.46 -22.40
CA THR A 66 -16.34 -15.78 -23.27
C THR A 66 -15.24 -16.12 -22.30
N GLU A 67 -14.88 -17.40 -22.37
CA GLU A 67 -13.79 -18.10 -21.68
C GLU A 67 -12.80 -17.13 -21.02
N LEU A 68 -12.78 -17.16 -19.69
CA LEU A 68 -11.74 -16.55 -18.88
C LEU A 68 -10.39 -17.00 -19.45
N GLU A 69 -9.65 -16.09 -20.08
CA GLU A 69 -8.20 -16.21 -20.12
C GLU A 69 -7.76 -16.28 -18.66
N GLU A 70 -7.29 -17.47 -18.27
CA GLU A 70 -6.57 -17.69 -17.03
C GLU A 70 -5.61 -16.53 -16.81
N ASP A 71 -5.66 -15.91 -15.64
CA ASP A 71 -4.85 -14.75 -15.29
C ASP A 71 -3.41 -14.96 -15.78
N GLU A 72 -2.96 -14.09 -16.69
CA GLU A 72 -1.66 -14.17 -17.36
C GLU A 72 -0.45 -14.14 -16.38
N TRP A 73 -0.73 -13.80 -15.12
CA TRP A 73 0.19 -13.82 -13.98
C TRP A 73 -0.35 -14.60 -12.77
N SER A 74 -1.58 -15.13 -12.82
CA SER A 74 -2.14 -15.99 -11.76
C SER A 74 -2.19 -17.44 -12.21
N LEU A 75 -1.32 -18.18 -11.56
CA LEU A 75 -1.05 -19.57 -11.82
C LEU A 75 -2.12 -20.45 -11.16
N GLY A 76 -3.26 -20.61 -11.83
CA GLY A 76 -4.18 -21.74 -11.67
C GLY A 76 -4.62 -22.07 -10.24
N TYR A 77 -5.44 -21.21 -9.63
CA TYR A 77 -6.27 -21.62 -8.50
C TYR A 77 -7.64 -22.08 -8.99
N VAL A 78 -7.83 -23.41 -9.06
CA VAL A 78 -9.17 -23.98 -9.10
C VAL A 78 -9.76 -23.81 -7.70
N MET A 79 -10.62 -22.82 -7.53
CA MET A 79 -11.57 -22.78 -6.42
C MET A 79 -12.52 -23.97 -6.61
N ALA A 80 -12.22 -25.12 -6.00
CA ALA A 80 -13.18 -26.22 -5.97
C ALA A 80 -14.37 -25.82 -5.09
N GLU A 81 -15.51 -25.58 -5.73
CA GLU A 81 -16.82 -25.52 -5.08
C GLU A 81 -17.15 -26.89 -4.45
N GLU A 82 -17.97 -26.86 -3.39
CA GLU A 82 -18.50 -27.96 -2.56
C GLU A 82 -17.60 -28.46 -1.40
N ASP A 83 -17.93 -28.09 -0.16
CA ASP A 83 -19.03 -28.71 0.61
C ASP A 83 -19.22 -27.98 1.96
N VAL A 84 -20.02 -26.90 2.00
CA VAL A 84 -20.45 -26.27 3.26
C VAL A 84 -21.80 -26.88 3.65
N ARG A 85 -21.75 -28.03 4.32
CA ARG A 85 -22.85 -28.55 5.13
C ARG A 85 -22.35 -28.79 6.54
N GLY A 86 -22.71 -27.88 7.47
CA GLY A 86 -22.35 -27.95 8.89
C GLY A 86 -22.91 -29.19 9.60
N PRO A 87 -22.60 -29.37 10.89
CA PRO A 87 -23.62 -28.97 11.87
C PRO A 87 -23.14 -28.56 13.29
N TYR A 88 -24.07 -27.92 14.03
CA TYR A 88 -24.12 -27.67 15.50
C TYR A 88 -23.30 -26.46 16.05
N GLY A 89 -23.85 -25.53 16.83
CA GLY A 89 -25.16 -25.45 17.49
C GLY A 89 -25.16 -26.04 18.90
N GLY A 90 -24.81 -25.22 19.89
CA GLY A 90 -25.32 -25.28 21.27
C GLY A 90 -24.47 -26.01 22.32
N GLY A 91 -24.39 -25.40 23.51
CA GLY A 91 -24.02 -26.11 24.75
C GLY A 91 -23.20 -25.26 25.72
N ALA A 92 -23.85 -24.77 26.77
CA ALA A 92 -23.26 -24.02 27.86
C ALA A 92 -22.76 -24.94 29.01
N ASP A 93 -22.00 -24.32 29.92
CA ASP A 93 -21.80 -24.64 31.34
C ASP A 93 -20.96 -25.86 31.75
N HIS A 94 -19.84 -25.60 32.44
CA HIS A 94 -19.50 -26.27 33.70
C HIS A 94 -18.54 -25.45 34.57
N HIS A 95 -19.00 -25.05 35.76
CA HIS A 95 -18.18 -24.61 36.88
C HIS A 95 -17.61 -25.80 37.67
N GLY A 96 -16.48 -25.56 38.34
CA GLY A 96 -15.91 -26.38 39.43
C GLY A 96 -14.42 -26.64 39.18
N ASP A 97 -13.50 -26.58 40.14
CA ASP A 97 -13.49 -26.32 41.58
C ASP A 97 -12.02 -26.06 41.93
N ALA A 98 -11.76 -25.31 43.00
CA ALA A 98 -10.41 -25.11 43.51
C ALA A 98 -9.89 -26.40 44.17
N GLY A 99 -8.70 -26.85 43.75
CA GLY A 99 -7.98 -27.98 44.34
C GLY A 99 -6.52 -27.63 44.60
N THR A 100 -6.08 -27.87 45.83
CA THR A 100 -4.85 -27.42 46.50
C THR A 100 -3.56 -28.11 46.06
N HIS A 101 -2.45 -27.35 46.12
CA HIS A 101 -1.03 -27.74 46.25
C HIS A 101 -0.56 -29.03 45.55
N ALA A 102 0.14 -28.87 44.43
CA ALA A 102 1.08 -29.87 43.92
C ALA A 102 2.43 -29.19 43.62
N MET A 103 3.46 -29.73 44.29
CA MET A 103 4.91 -29.65 44.07
C MET A 103 5.44 -28.71 42.98
N GLU A 104 6.35 -27.81 43.36
CA GLU A 104 7.25 -27.14 42.42
C GLU A 104 8.02 -28.22 41.62
N PRO A 105 7.91 -28.27 40.28
CA PRO A 105 8.55 -29.31 39.49
C PRO A 105 10.07 -29.15 39.54
N GLU A 106 10.75 -30.25 39.85
CA GLU A 106 12.20 -30.39 39.71
C GLU A 106 12.62 -30.03 38.28
N PRO A 107 13.75 -29.31 38.07
CA PRO A 107 14.20 -28.96 36.73
C PRO A 107 14.48 -30.25 35.92
N PRO A 108 13.94 -30.39 34.69
CA PRO A 108 14.16 -31.58 33.89
C PRO A 108 15.66 -31.74 33.59
N GLU A 109 16.17 -32.97 33.74
CA GLU A 109 17.51 -33.31 33.25
C GLU A 109 17.59 -33.03 31.73
N PRO A 110 18.75 -32.60 31.19
CA PRO A 110 18.87 -32.24 29.79
C PRO A 110 18.64 -33.49 28.93
N GLY A 111 17.43 -33.61 28.38
CA GLY A 111 17.10 -34.61 27.37
C GLY A 111 17.89 -34.37 26.09
N GLU A 112 17.98 -35.39 25.25
CA GLU A 112 18.51 -35.25 23.89
C GLU A 112 17.78 -34.09 23.17
N PRO A 113 18.49 -33.25 22.41
CA PRO A 113 17.89 -32.10 21.74
C PRO A 113 16.79 -32.56 20.79
N GLY A 114 15.64 -31.88 20.87
CA GLY A 114 14.49 -32.16 20.01
C GLY A 114 14.76 -31.87 18.53
N PRO A 115 13.90 -32.36 17.62
CA PRO A 115 14.05 -32.14 16.18
C PRO A 115 14.10 -30.66 15.77
N ASP A 116 13.42 -29.79 16.53
CA ASP A 116 13.39 -28.34 16.40
C ASP A 116 14.76 -27.71 16.66
N VAL A 117 15.45 -28.13 17.73
CA VAL A 117 16.79 -27.65 18.09
C VAL A 117 17.81 -28.12 17.05
N LEU A 118 17.74 -29.39 16.64
CA LEU A 118 18.64 -29.94 15.63
C LEU A 118 18.46 -29.29 14.25
N LEU A 119 17.20 -29.00 13.85
CA LEU A 119 16.94 -28.28 12.60
C LEU A 119 17.49 -26.85 12.67
N GLN A 120 17.37 -26.19 13.82
CA GLN A 120 17.92 -24.86 14.03
C GLN A 120 19.46 -24.84 13.92
N GLU A 121 20.15 -25.85 14.43
CA GLU A 121 21.61 -25.97 14.30
C GLU A 121 22.06 -26.15 12.84
N LEU A 122 21.28 -26.88 12.02
CA LEU A 122 21.56 -27.02 10.59
C LEU A 122 21.29 -25.72 9.80
N LEU A 123 20.22 -25.01 10.16
CA LEU A 123 19.86 -23.72 9.55
C LEU A 123 20.85 -22.61 9.90
N PHE A 124 21.38 -22.63 11.13
CA PHE A 124 22.33 -21.66 11.66
C PHE A 124 23.56 -22.36 12.25
N PRO A 125 24.50 -22.83 11.41
CA PRO A 125 25.76 -23.39 11.88
C PRO A 125 26.47 -22.42 12.82
N ASP A 126 26.99 -22.92 13.96
CA ASP A 126 27.58 -22.11 15.04
C ASP A 126 26.66 -20.98 15.58
N GLY A 127 25.35 -21.10 15.37
CA GLY A 127 24.34 -20.10 15.73
C GLY A 127 24.35 -18.83 14.86
N GLN A 128 24.98 -18.88 13.68
CA GLN A 128 25.15 -17.72 12.80
C GLN A 128 24.45 -17.92 11.45
N TYR A 129 24.24 -16.81 10.73
CA TYR A 129 23.71 -16.81 9.37
C TYR A 129 24.79 -17.26 8.37
N HIS A 130 24.39 -18.11 7.41
CA HIS A 130 25.24 -18.58 6.33
C HIS A 130 24.51 -18.49 4.98
N GLU A 131 25.18 -17.96 3.95
CA GLU A 131 24.63 -17.84 2.58
C GLU A 131 24.73 -19.14 1.78
N GLU A 132 25.64 -20.04 2.15
CA GLU A 132 25.85 -21.31 1.47
C GLU A 132 24.67 -22.26 1.72
N GLY A 133 24.17 -22.90 0.67
CA GLY A 133 23.13 -23.92 0.77
C GLY A 133 23.59 -25.16 1.53
N PHE A 134 22.64 -26.02 1.89
CA PHE A 134 22.95 -27.31 2.51
C PHE A 134 23.85 -28.16 1.61
N THR A 135 24.80 -28.85 2.24
CA THR A 135 25.40 -30.03 1.62
C THR A 135 24.35 -31.13 1.46
N TYR A 136 24.64 -32.15 0.63
CA TYR A 136 23.70 -33.26 0.41
C TYR A 136 23.31 -33.96 1.73
N GLU A 137 24.28 -34.22 2.61
CA GLU A 137 24.05 -34.87 3.91
C GLU A 137 23.24 -33.98 4.86
N GLU A 138 23.55 -32.68 4.92
CA GLU A 138 22.77 -31.73 5.73
C GLU A 138 21.34 -31.57 5.21
N ASN A 139 21.13 -31.58 3.90
CA ASN A 139 19.80 -31.46 3.32
C ASN A 139 18.93 -32.68 3.64
N GLU A 140 19.47 -33.90 3.48
CA GLU A 140 18.78 -35.14 3.85
C GLU A 140 18.41 -35.13 5.35
N ALA A 141 19.35 -34.72 6.21
CA ALA A 141 19.10 -34.61 7.65
C ALA A 141 18.03 -33.54 7.98
N ALA A 142 18.13 -32.35 7.39
CA ALA A 142 17.20 -31.26 7.59
C ALA A 142 15.79 -31.60 7.12
N GLN A 143 15.63 -32.27 5.99
CA GLN A 143 14.34 -32.78 5.52
C GLN A 143 13.76 -33.85 6.46
N GLY A 144 14.62 -34.75 6.99
CA GLY A 144 14.20 -35.74 7.98
C GLY A 144 13.71 -35.12 9.29
N LEU A 145 14.35 -34.04 9.74
CA LEU A 145 13.95 -33.29 10.94
C LEU A 145 12.67 -32.46 10.69
N LEU A 146 12.59 -31.79 9.53
CA LEU A 146 11.40 -31.07 9.10
C LEU A 146 10.17 -31.98 9.12
N ARG A 147 10.26 -33.18 8.54
CA ARG A 147 9.14 -34.14 8.55
C ARG A 147 8.66 -34.48 9.95
N GLN A 148 9.58 -34.69 10.91
CA GLN A 148 9.21 -34.97 12.30
C GLN A 148 8.50 -33.78 12.97
N ILE A 149 8.97 -32.55 12.70
CA ILE A 149 8.34 -31.32 13.18
C ILE A 149 6.93 -31.17 12.58
N LEU A 150 6.79 -31.39 11.27
CA LEU A 150 5.51 -31.33 10.57
C LEU A 150 4.53 -32.39 11.10
N THR A 151 4.98 -33.64 11.29
CA THR A 151 4.15 -34.69 11.91
C THR A 151 3.67 -34.27 13.30
N THR A 152 4.57 -33.73 14.14
CA THR A 152 4.22 -33.23 15.47
C THR A 152 3.17 -32.11 15.41
N ALA A 153 3.31 -31.20 14.45
CA ALA A 153 2.36 -30.09 14.27
C ALA A 153 0.99 -30.57 13.77
N LEU A 154 0.97 -31.50 12.82
CA LEU A 154 -0.27 -32.00 12.19
C LEU A 154 -1.04 -32.99 13.07
N GLU A 155 -0.35 -33.72 13.95
CA GLU A 155 -0.98 -34.62 14.94
C GLU A 155 -1.35 -33.89 16.25
N GLY A 156 -0.80 -32.69 16.45
CA GLY A 156 -1.04 -31.85 17.63
C GLY A 156 -2.39 -31.15 17.65
N ASP A 157 -2.63 -30.38 18.71
CA ASP A 157 -3.78 -29.47 18.76
C ASP A 157 -3.54 -28.21 17.91
N LEU A 158 -4.61 -27.44 17.67
CA LEU A 158 -4.57 -26.24 16.84
C LEU A 158 -3.61 -25.15 17.36
N ASN A 159 -3.34 -25.11 18.67
CA ASN A 159 -2.42 -24.13 19.24
C ASN A 159 -0.98 -24.54 18.96
N LEU A 160 -0.66 -25.83 19.13
CA LEU A 160 0.65 -26.39 18.81
C LEU A 160 0.95 -26.28 17.32
N GLN A 161 -0.02 -26.62 16.46
CA GLN A 161 0.11 -26.48 15.01
C GLN A 161 0.44 -25.03 14.62
N ARG A 162 -0.29 -24.06 15.17
CA ARG A 162 -0.08 -22.63 14.91
C ARG A 162 1.26 -22.11 15.46
N ALA A 163 1.67 -22.59 16.63
CA ALA A 163 2.95 -22.22 17.21
C ALA A 163 4.12 -22.71 16.34
N ILE A 164 4.06 -23.96 15.86
CA ILE A 164 5.07 -24.53 14.98
C ILE A 164 5.04 -23.85 13.61
N ASP A 165 3.86 -23.56 13.05
CA ASP A 165 3.71 -22.81 11.79
C ASP A 165 4.47 -21.47 11.84
N TYR A 166 4.17 -20.62 12.83
CA TYR A 166 4.83 -19.32 12.98
C TYR A 166 6.33 -19.44 13.23
N TRP A 167 6.73 -20.34 14.12
CA TRP A 167 8.15 -20.56 14.42
C TRP A 167 8.92 -21.05 13.19
N LEU A 168 8.38 -22.02 12.46
CA LEU A 168 9.05 -22.62 11.31
C LEU A 168 9.15 -21.61 10.17
N ALA A 169 8.09 -20.85 9.87
CA ALA A 169 8.13 -19.79 8.87
C ALA A 169 9.22 -18.75 9.20
N ASP A 170 9.30 -18.31 10.46
CA ASP A 170 10.31 -17.35 10.91
C ASP A 170 11.74 -17.89 10.79
N ARG A 171 11.98 -19.14 11.20
CA ARG A 171 13.30 -19.78 11.09
C ARG A 171 13.73 -19.96 9.63
N LEU A 172 12.83 -20.45 8.76
CA LEU A 172 13.12 -20.63 7.34
C LEU A 172 13.33 -19.29 6.62
N ALA A 173 12.56 -18.25 6.93
CA ALA A 173 12.78 -16.93 6.36
C ALA A 173 14.12 -16.32 6.80
N SER A 174 14.48 -16.48 8.08
CA SER A 174 15.72 -15.95 8.65
C SER A 174 16.98 -16.67 8.15
N ALA A 175 16.86 -17.95 7.77
CA ALA A 175 17.94 -18.75 7.19
C ALA A 175 17.93 -18.75 5.65
N TRP A 176 17.11 -17.93 5.01
CA TRP A 176 17.09 -17.82 3.54
C TRP A 176 18.41 -17.20 3.02
N PRO A 177 19.08 -17.75 1.98
CA PRO A 177 18.61 -18.77 1.04
C PRO A 177 18.95 -20.21 1.40
N ARG A 178 19.73 -20.46 2.47
CA ARG A 178 20.14 -21.82 2.88
C ARG A 178 18.94 -22.75 3.13
N SER A 179 17.86 -22.20 3.67
CA SER A 179 16.60 -22.91 3.94
C SER A 179 15.77 -23.29 2.70
N ALA A 180 16.11 -22.79 1.50
CA ALA A 180 15.27 -22.91 0.30
C ALA A 180 14.77 -24.34 -0.01
N PRO A 181 15.58 -25.40 0.12
CA PRO A 181 15.13 -26.77 -0.15
C PRO A 181 14.00 -27.28 0.76
N LEU A 182 13.76 -26.62 1.90
CA LEU A 182 12.77 -27.03 2.91
C LEU A 182 11.43 -26.29 2.75
N VAL A 183 11.44 -25.15 2.04
CA VAL A 183 10.31 -24.21 2.03
C VAL A 183 9.10 -24.81 1.32
N ILE A 184 9.29 -25.57 0.24
CA ILE A 184 8.18 -26.19 -0.50
C ILE A 184 7.41 -27.18 0.38
N GLU A 185 8.12 -28.12 1.02
CA GLU A 185 7.50 -29.14 1.88
C GLU A 185 6.79 -28.51 3.09
N ALA A 186 7.40 -27.50 3.72
CA ALA A 186 6.78 -26.75 4.82
C ALA A 186 5.52 -25.98 4.37
N ALA A 187 5.61 -25.29 3.23
CA ALA A 187 4.51 -24.50 2.68
C ALA A 187 3.33 -25.36 2.24
N GLU A 188 3.58 -26.56 1.71
CA GLU A 188 2.54 -27.52 1.37
C GLU A 188 1.83 -28.07 2.61
N ALA A 189 2.59 -28.42 3.66
CA ALA A 189 2.05 -28.99 4.89
C ALA A 189 1.15 -28.01 5.67
N PHE A 190 1.51 -26.73 5.69
CA PHE A 190 0.72 -25.66 6.34
C PHE A 190 -0.15 -24.86 5.38
N GLU A 191 -0.12 -25.21 4.08
CA GLU A 191 -0.88 -24.55 3.03
C GLU A 191 -0.62 -23.03 2.93
N TRP A 192 0.62 -22.60 3.14
CA TRP A 192 1.01 -21.17 3.19
C TRP A 192 0.60 -20.40 1.95
N GLU A 193 0.70 -21.00 0.77
CA GLU A 193 0.31 -20.33 -0.48
C GLU A 193 -1.20 -20.14 -0.58
N ARG A 194 -2.00 -21.04 0.01
CA ARG A 194 -3.46 -20.86 0.09
C ARG A 194 -3.81 -19.69 1.01
N GLN A 195 -2.97 -19.43 2.00
CA GLN A 195 -3.12 -18.32 2.93
C GLN A 195 -2.52 -17.01 2.40
N ALA A 196 -1.88 -17.01 1.22
CA ALA A 196 -1.23 -15.83 0.67
C ALA A 196 -2.24 -14.70 0.40
N GLY A 197 -1.93 -13.49 0.87
CA GLY A 197 -2.83 -12.34 0.79
C GLY A 197 -4.04 -12.40 1.74
N MET A 198 -4.16 -13.46 2.55
CA MET A 198 -5.13 -13.53 3.63
C MET A 198 -4.60 -12.81 4.87
N LEU A 199 -5.51 -12.38 5.73
CA LEU A 199 -5.19 -11.59 6.93
C LEU A 199 -4.45 -12.37 8.02
N GLY A 200 -4.32 -13.69 7.86
CA GLY A 200 -3.54 -14.56 8.74
C GLY A 200 -2.08 -14.72 8.31
N GLU A 201 -1.69 -14.22 7.13
CA GLU A 201 -0.33 -14.34 6.60
C GLU A 201 0.65 -13.50 7.43
N GLY A 202 1.56 -14.17 8.13
CA GLY A 202 2.64 -13.53 8.86
C GLY A 202 3.74 -12.99 7.93
N PRO A 203 4.55 -12.00 8.36
CA PRO A 203 5.60 -11.41 7.52
C PRO A 203 6.61 -12.42 6.96
N ALA A 204 6.97 -13.45 7.75
CA ALA A 204 7.86 -14.51 7.32
C ALA A 204 7.22 -15.42 6.25
N GLN A 205 5.92 -15.74 6.39
CA GLN A 205 5.16 -16.49 5.38
C GLN A 205 5.03 -15.68 4.10
N ALA A 206 4.71 -14.37 4.18
CA ALA A 206 4.64 -13.49 3.02
C ALA A 206 5.99 -13.41 2.27
N PHE A 207 7.09 -13.31 3.01
CA PHE A 207 8.44 -13.35 2.46
C PHE A 207 8.70 -14.65 1.70
N LEU A 208 8.39 -15.80 2.29
CA LEU A 208 8.60 -17.13 1.69
C LEU A 208 7.65 -17.38 0.51
N ASN A 209 6.38 -17.01 0.62
CA ASN A 209 5.38 -17.12 -0.45
C ASN A 209 5.77 -16.31 -1.69
N ALA A 210 6.34 -15.11 -1.52
CA ALA A 210 6.86 -14.34 -2.65
C ALA A 210 7.92 -15.12 -3.44
N ARG A 211 8.85 -15.80 -2.73
CA ARG A 211 9.93 -16.60 -3.32
C ARG A 211 9.43 -17.89 -3.95
N LEU A 212 8.46 -18.57 -3.32
CA LEU A 212 7.80 -19.74 -3.90
C LEU A 212 7.14 -19.40 -5.24
N ARG A 213 6.44 -18.26 -5.31
CA ARG A 213 5.84 -17.77 -6.56
C ARG A 213 6.91 -17.46 -7.62
N GLY A 214 8.01 -16.83 -7.24
CA GLY A 214 9.15 -16.58 -8.12
C GLY A 214 9.75 -17.87 -8.69
N MET A 215 10.00 -18.88 -7.85
CA MET A 215 10.52 -20.18 -8.29
C MET A 215 9.56 -20.90 -9.26
N ARG A 216 8.26 -20.91 -8.97
CA ARG A 216 7.25 -21.54 -9.85
C ARG A 216 7.09 -20.80 -11.18
N PHE A 217 7.13 -19.47 -11.17
CA PHE A 217 7.14 -18.69 -12.40
C PHE A 217 8.40 -19.03 -13.23
N HIS A 218 9.57 -19.10 -12.58
CA HIS A 218 10.82 -19.51 -13.21
C HIS A 218 10.74 -20.93 -13.80
N GLU A 219 10.05 -21.88 -13.17
CA GLU A 219 9.82 -23.20 -13.76
C GLU A 219 8.88 -23.12 -14.98
N LYS A 220 7.75 -22.42 -14.87
CA LYS A 220 6.74 -22.34 -15.92
C LYS A 220 7.21 -21.59 -17.16
N VAL A 221 8.05 -20.58 -17.00
CA VAL A 221 8.59 -19.83 -18.15
C VAL A 221 9.50 -20.68 -19.04
N HIS A 222 10.00 -21.82 -18.54
CA HIS A 222 10.74 -22.78 -19.38
C HIS A 222 9.83 -23.63 -20.27
N ASP A 223 8.52 -23.68 -20.02
CA ASP A 223 7.56 -24.34 -20.91
C ASP A 223 7.40 -23.53 -22.21
N GLU A 224 7.55 -24.18 -23.37
CA GLU A 224 7.45 -23.55 -24.69
C GLU A 224 6.08 -22.89 -24.95
N SER A 225 5.03 -23.36 -24.26
CA SER A 225 3.67 -22.82 -24.38
C SER A 225 3.43 -21.57 -23.52
N HIS A 226 4.34 -21.24 -22.60
CA HIS A 226 4.19 -20.10 -21.72
C HIS A 226 4.41 -18.78 -22.49
N TRP A 227 3.54 -17.79 -22.27
CA TRP A 227 3.60 -16.50 -22.99
C TRP A 227 4.96 -15.80 -22.86
N ALA A 228 5.60 -15.93 -21.70
CA ALA A 228 6.91 -15.32 -21.41
C ALA A 228 8.10 -16.14 -21.92
N HIS A 229 7.91 -17.36 -22.40
CA HIS A 229 9.00 -18.28 -22.76
C HIS A 229 10.00 -17.66 -23.74
N TRP A 230 9.48 -17.08 -24.82
CA TRP A 230 10.33 -16.48 -25.84
C TRP A 230 11.14 -15.29 -25.29
N ALA A 231 10.49 -14.40 -24.54
CA ALA A 231 11.13 -13.21 -23.98
C ALA A 231 12.19 -13.59 -22.93
N TRP A 232 11.90 -14.60 -22.11
CA TRP A 232 12.84 -15.15 -21.13
C TRP A 232 14.08 -15.75 -21.81
N GLN A 233 13.89 -16.58 -22.84
CA GLN A 233 14.98 -17.13 -23.64
C GLN A 233 15.80 -16.03 -24.35
N GLU A 234 15.16 -14.96 -24.79
CA GLU A 234 15.86 -13.83 -25.42
C GLU A 234 16.71 -13.05 -24.41
N LEU A 235 16.17 -12.78 -23.22
CA LEU A 235 16.85 -12.01 -22.17
C LEU A 235 17.95 -12.81 -21.47
N SER A 236 17.88 -14.14 -21.50
CA SER A 236 18.90 -15.03 -20.94
C SER A 236 20.12 -15.22 -21.86
N LYS A 237 20.10 -14.70 -23.10
CA LYS A 237 21.22 -14.83 -24.04
C LYS A 237 22.36 -13.87 -23.69
N PRO A 238 23.62 -14.34 -23.76
CA PRO A 238 24.76 -13.48 -23.46
C PRO A 238 24.88 -12.29 -24.43
N GLY A 239 25.24 -11.13 -23.89
CA GLY A 239 25.61 -9.92 -24.63
C GLY A 239 24.45 -9.16 -25.28
N GLU A 240 24.74 -8.10 -26.02
CA GLU A 240 23.72 -7.19 -26.57
C GLU A 240 22.91 -7.77 -27.74
N LYS A 241 21.69 -7.25 -27.93
CA LYS A 241 20.82 -7.56 -29.08
C LYS A 241 21.39 -7.04 -30.41
N LYS A 242 21.27 -7.84 -31.48
CA LYS A 242 21.73 -7.44 -32.81
C LYS A 242 20.71 -6.58 -33.54
N TRP A 243 21.16 -5.80 -34.52
CA TRP A 243 20.32 -4.82 -35.23
C TRP A 243 19.13 -5.44 -35.99
N TYR A 244 19.24 -6.71 -36.41
CA TYR A 244 18.19 -7.42 -37.14
C TYR A 244 17.18 -8.15 -36.23
N GLU A 245 17.41 -8.18 -34.90
CA GLU A 245 16.52 -8.80 -33.90
C GLU A 245 15.43 -7.81 -33.42
N ARG A 246 15.34 -6.63 -34.05
CA ARG A 246 14.42 -5.54 -33.71
C ARG A 246 13.02 -5.80 -34.28
N SER A 247 12.15 -6.42 -33.48
CA SER A 247 10.72 -6.51 -33.77
C SER A 247 9.90 -5.76 -32.72
N LYS A 248 8.91 -4.96 -33.16
CA LYS A 248 8.04 -4.18 -32.27
C LYS A 248 7.14 -5.08 -31.41
N ALA A 249 6.62 -6.17 -31.97
CA ALA A 249 5.79 -7.14 -31.23
C ALA A 249 6.61 -7.81 -30.12
N LYS A 250 7.81 -8.28 -30.47
CA LYS A 250 8.77 -8.87 -29.53
C LYS A 250 9.27 -7.90 -28.46
N ALA A 251 9.42 -6.61 -28.80
CA ALA A 251 9.77 -5.58 -27.83
C ALA A 251 8.67 -5.35 -26.79
N ALA A 252 7.40 -5.56 -27.14
CA ALA A 252 6.29 -5.45 -26.19
C ALA A 252 6.29 -6.63 -25.21
N GLU A 253 6.53 -7.86 -25.70
CA GLU A 253 6.67 -9.06 -24.86
C GLU A 253 7.85 -8.94 -23.88
N VAL A 254 9.02 -8.46 -24.35
CA VAL A 254 10.18 -8.20 -23.47
C VAL A 254 9.87 -7.15 -22.41
N ARG A 255 9.24 -6.03 -22.79
CA ARG A 255 8.85 -4.98 -21.83
C ARG A 255 7.83 -5.49 -20.81
N LYS A 256 6.86 -6.29 -21.25
CA LYS A 256 5.86 -6.91 -20.39
C LYS A 256 6.49 -7.87 -19.39
N LEU A 257 7.42 -8.72 -19.84
CA LEU A 257 8.17 -9.62 -18.98
C LEU A 257 9.01 -8.85 -17.95
N LEU A 258 9.80 -7.86 -18.39
CA LEU A 258 10.65 -7.07 -17.49
C LEU A 258 9.84 -6.27 -16.46
N ALA A 259 8.73 -5.67 -16.87
CA ALA A 259 7.84 -4.96 -15.95
C ALA A 259 7.27 -5.90 -14.88
N GLY A 260 6.68 -7.03 -15.29
CA GLY A 260 6.10 -7.97 -14.32
C GLY A 260 7.12 -8.70 -13.46
N VAL A 261 8.32 -9.01 -13.98
CA VAL A 261 9.43 -9.54 -13.16
C VAL A 261 9.85 -8.52 -12.11
N ARG A 262 10.02 -7.24 -12.45
CA ARG A 262 10.43 -6.22 -11.46
C ARG A 262 9.35 -5.90 -10.44
N GLU A 263 8.09 -5.95 -10.86
CA GLU A 263 6.95 -5.68 -9.99
C GLU A 263 6.67 -6.83 -9.03
N HIS A 264 6.74 -8.08 -9.51
CA HIS A 264 6.28 -9.24 -8.75
C HIS A 264 7.40 -10.17 -8.24
N PHE A 265 8.53 -10.25 -8.95
CA PHE A 265 9.62 -11.21 -8.71
C PHE A 265 11.03 -10.62 -8.98
N PRO A 266 11.41 -9.50 -8.36
CA PRO A 266 12.63 -8.77 -8.71
C PRO A 266 13.92 -9.62 -8.61
N GLU A 267 13.92 -10.65 -7.76
CA GLU A 267 15.02 -11.61 -7.64
C GLU A 267 15.30 -12.40 -8.92
N LEU A 268 14.30 -12.56 -9.80
CA LEU A 268 14.44 -13.33 -11.03
C LEU A 268 15.25 -12.60 -12.10
N GLU A 269 15.43 -11.29 -11.98
CA GLU A 269 16.27 -10.51 -12.89
C GLU A 269 17.74 -10.96 -12.85
N ALA A 270 18.19 -11.56 -11.74
CA ALA A 270 19.52 -12.15 -11.60
C ALA A 270 19.78 -13.34 -12.56
N PHE A 271 18.74 -13.99 -13.08
CA PHE A 271 18.88 -15.06 -14.07
C PHE A 271 18.98 -14.54 -15.51
N LEU A 272 18.78 -13.24 -15.73
CA LEU A 272 18.83 -12.61 -17.05
C LEU A 272 20.21 -12.00 -17.32
N ASP A 273 20.61 -11.94 -18.59
CA ASP A 273 21.88 -11.31 -18.96
C ASP A 273 21.74 -9.79 -18.91
N VAL A 274 22.57 -9.14 -18.08
CA VAL A 274 22.44 -7.71 -17.80
C VAL A 274 22.67 -6.86 -19.07
N ASP A 275 23.60 -7.26 -19.94
CA ASP A 275 23.89 -6.52 -21.18
C ASP A 275 22.75 -6.70 -22.19
N ARG A 276 22.16 -7.89 -22.24
CA ARG A 276 20.97 -8.18 -23.04
C ARG A 276 19.78 -7.36 -22.59
N VAL A 277 19.47 -7.32 -21.30
CA VAL A 277 18.39 -6.50 -20.71
C VAL A 277 18.58 -5.03 -21.08
N ARG A 278 19.76 -4.46 -20.79
CA ARG A 278 20.08 -3.06 -21.14
C ARG A 278 19.92 -2.77 -22.63
N SER A 279 20.29 -3.71 -23.50
CA SER A 279 20.14 -3.53 -24.94
C SER A 279 18.67 -3.44 -25.37
N TRP A 280 17.76 -4.12 -24.67
CA TRP A 280 16.31 -4.05 -24.91
C TRP A 280 15.67 -2.78 -24.35
N GLU A 281 16.19 -2.26 -23.25
CA GLU A 281 15.70 -1.04 -22.57
C GLU A 281 16.28 0.26 -23.14
N SER A 282 17.51 0.21 -23.64
CA SER A 282 18.11 1.38 -24.28
C SER A 282 17.17 1.84 -25.40
N LYS A 283 16.64 3.07 -25.25
CA LYS A 283 16.08 3.79 -26.39
C LYS A 283 17.19 3.78 -27.41
N SER A 284 17.03 2.97 -28.46
CA SER A 284 17.91 3.03 -29.63
C SER A 284 17.93 4.51 -29.98
N VAL A 285 19.03 5.19 -29.67
CA VAL A 285 19.34 6.48 -30.27
C VAL A 285 19.43 6.13 -31.74
N SER A 286 18.29 6.21 -32.43
CA SER A 286 18.27 6.21 -33.86
C SER A 286 19.01 7.48 -34.20
N ASN A 287 20.33 7.37 -34.35
CA ASN A 287 21.09 8.42 -34.98
C ASN A 287 20.42 8.57 -36.35
N PRO A 288 19.63 9.64 -36.57
CA PRO A 288 18.80 9.73 -37.77
C PRO A 288 19.68 9.72 -39.03
N TRP A 289 20.97 10.05 -38.87
CA TRP A 289 21.97 10.07 -39.92
C TRP A 289 22.55 8.70 -40.30
N GLY A 290 22.40 7.66 -39.47
CA GLY A 290 22.93 6.32 -39.78
C GLY A 290 22.06 5.53 -40.77
N ALA A 291 20.74 5.67 -40.69
CA ALA A 291 19.79 5.01 -41.57
C ALA A 291 19.38 5.87 -42.78
N ALA A 292 19.42 7.21 -42.65
CA ALA A 292 19.06 8.11 -43.75
C ALA A 292 20.14 8.19 -44.84
N MET A 293 21.42 7.95 -44.55
CA MET A 293 22.52 8.09 -45.52
C MET A 293 22.37 7.20 -46.77
N PRO A 294 22.15 5.87 -46.67
CA PRO A 294 21.97 5.02 -47.86
C PRO A 294 20.63 5.28 -48.57
N ILE A 295 19.58 5.67 -47.84
CA ILE A 295 18.27 6.01 -48.41
C ILE A 295 18.34 7.35 -49.16
N MET A 296 19.06 8.34 -48.63
CA MET A 296 19.29 9.63 -49.28
C MET A 296 20.21 9.51 -50.50
N ILE A 297 21.24 8.66 -50.45
CA ILE A 297 22.06 8.34 -51.63
C ILE A 297 21.19 7.63 -52.68
N GLY A 298 20.37 6.66 -52.27
CA GLY A 298 19.43 5.97 -53.15
C GLY A 298 18.40 6.91 -53.79
N LEU A 299 17.77 7.79 -53.01
CA LEU A 299 16.80 8.79 -53.47
C LEU A 299 17.45 9.88 -54.32
N PHE A 300 18.69 10.28 -54.03
CA PHE A 300 19.43 11.25 -54.82
C PHE A 300 19.81 10.68 -56.20
N LEU A 301 20.19 9.40 -56.27
CA LEU A 301 20.44 8.69 -57.52
C LEU A 301 19.13 8.44 -58.30
N LEU A 302 18.03 8.12 -57.61
CA LEU A 302 16.71 7.93 -58.23
C LEU A 302 16.13 9.25 -58.76
N ALA A 303 16.26 10.35 -58.03
CA ALA A 303 15.83 11.69 -58.44
C ALA A 303 16.59 12.19 -59.68
N ARG A 304 17.88 11.84 -59.82
CA ARG A 304 18.67 12.13 -61.03
C ARG A 304 18.19 11.34 -62.26
N VAL A 305 17.63 10.14 -62.08
CA VAL A 305 17.03 9.35 -63.16
C VAL A 305 15.63 9.85 -63.51
N ILE A 306 14.83 10.29 -62.53
CA ILE A 306 13.46 10.79 -62.74
C ILE A 306 13.45 12.17 -63.42
N VAL A 307 14.38 13.06 -63.08
CA VAL A 307 14.52 14.39 -63.73
C VAL A 307 15.00 14.28 -65.18
N ALA A 308 15.63 13.16 -65.57
CA ALA A 308 16.03 12.90 -66.95
C ALA A 308 14.88 12.44 -67.87
N PHE A 309 13.71 12.06 -67.33
CA PHE A 309 12.70 11.33 -68.11
C PHE A 309 11.26 11.85 -68.07
N ASN A 310 10.92 12.98 -67.42
CA ASN A 310 9.54 13.47 -67.50
C ASN A 310 9.36 14.99 -67.35
N PRO A 311 9.07 15.73 -68.44
CA PRO A 311 8.57 17.09 -68.38
C PRO A 311 7.04 17.07 -68.28
N GLY A 312 6.49 17.25 -67.08
CA GLY A 312 5.04 17.31 -66.90
C GLY A 312 4.67 17.20 -65.43
N GLY A 313 4.64 18.34 -64.75
CA GLY A 313 4.23 18.42 -63.36
C GLY A 313 2.72 18.40 -63.20
N HIS A 314 2.24 17.59 -62.26
CA HIS A 314 1.01 17.85 -61.52
C HIS A 314 1.24 17.49 -60.05
N THR A 315 1.05 18.46 -59.18
CA THR A 315 1.08 18.35 -57.73
C THR A 315 -0.25 17.80 -57.24
N SER A 316 -0.23 16.66 -56.55
CA SER A 316 -1.38 16.16 -55.79
C SER A 316 -1.15 16.47 -54.30
N GLU A 317 -2.13 17.13 -53.71
CA GLU A 317 -2.21 17.41 -52.27
C GLU A 317 -2.29 16.09 -51.48
N LEU A 318 -1.53 16.03 -50.37
CA LEU A 318 -1.56 14.92 -49.43
C LEU A 318 -2.76 15.07 -48.47
N PRO A 319 -3.43 13.97 -48.06
CA PRO A 319 -4.51 14.05 -47.09
C PRO A 319 -3.98 14.37 -45.68
N TYR A 320 -4.69 15.27 -45.01
CA TYR A 320 -4.55 15.59 -43.59
C TYR A 320 -4.78 14.33 -42.74
N THR A 321 -3.78 13.97 -41.93
CA THR A 321 -3.93 13.01 -40.83
C THR A 321 -4.18 13.82 -39.54
N PRO A 322 -5.15 13.44 -38.70
CA PRO A 322 -5.33 14.11 -37.42
C PRO A 322 -4.09 13.85 -36.56
N ALA A 323 -3.57 14.91 -35.93
CA ALA A 323 -2.44 14.82 -35.02
C ALA A 323 -2.75 13.81 -33.91
N GLN A 324 -1.88 12.81 -33.76
CA GLN A 324 -1.79 12.09 -32.49
C GLN A 324 -1.37 13.11 -31.43
N SER A 325 -2.10 13.19 -30.32
CA SER A 325 -1.71 14.00 -29.17
C SER A 325 -0.34 13.54 -28.72
N ILE A 326 0.66 14.38 -28.94
CA ILE A 326 1.96 14.28 -28.28
C ILE A 326 1.63 14.60 -26.82
N THR A 327 1.66 13.60 -25.93
CA THR A 327 1.77 13.89 -24.50
C THR A 327 3.04 14.72 -24.34
N GLU A 328 2.88 15.97 -23.93
CA GLU A 328 3.98 16.90 -23.75
C GLU A 328 4.85 16.36 -22.61
N SER A 329 6.11 16.06 -22.90
CA SER A 329 7.02 15.52 -21.89
C SER A 329 7.31 16.61 -20.87
N VAL A 330 7.05 16.36 -19.59
CA VAL A 330 7.34 17.29 -18.50
C VAL A 330 8.74 17.01 -17.98
N SER A 331 9.57 18.04 -17.81
CA SER A 331 10.86 17.86 -17.14
C SER A 331 10.70 17.87 -15.62
N ALA A 332 11.59 17.18 -14.90
CA ALA A 332 11.58 17.17 -13.44
C ALA A 332 11.69 18.58 -12.82
N ASP A 333 12.30 19.54 -13.51
CA ASP A 333 12.42 20.92 -13.03
C ASP A 333 11.08 21.66 -13.16
N GLU A 334 10.40 21.53 -14.31
CA GLU A 334 9.05 22.07 -14.53
C GLU A 334 8.03 21.45 -13.57
N ALA A 335 8.15 20.15 -13.28
CA ALA A 335 7.31 19.47 -12.30
C ALA A 335 7.47 20.05 -10.88
N ARG A 336 8.70 20.36 -10.46
CA ARG A 336 8.96 20.98 -9.14
C ARG A 336 8.37 22.38 -9.06
N ASP A 337 8.63 23.21 -10.06
CA ASP A 337 8.16 24.59 -10.09
C ASP A 337 6.63 24.65 -10.09
N PHE A 338 5.98 23.79 -10.87
CA PHE A 338 4.53 23.63 -10.86
C PHE A 338 3.98 23.25 -9.48
N ILE A 339 4.55 22.24 -8.82
CA ILE A 339 4.10 21.82 -7.49
C ILE A 339 4.28 22.95 -6.47
N VAL A 340 5.40 23.68 -6.50
CA VAL A 340 5.63 24.80 -5.58
C VAL A 340 4.63 25.93 -5.83
N GLU A 341 4.36 26.26 -7.10
CA GLU A 341 3.36 27.25 -7.48
C GLU A 341 1.96 26.85 -6.97
N GLU A 342 1.56 25.60 -7.15
CA GLU A 342 0.26 25.12 -6.70
C GLU A 342 0.15 25.07 -5.17
N MET A 343 1.24 24.79 -4.46
CA MET A 343 1.25 24.64 -3.00
C MET A 343 1.42 25.97 -2.25
N PHE A 344 2.15 26.94 -2.79
CA PHE A 344 2.52 28.17 -2.10
C PHE A 344 2.15 29.45 -2.87
N GLY A 345 1.80 29.33 -4.15
CA GLY A 345 1.53 30.42 -5.06
C GLY A 345 2.76 30.88 -5.85
N LYS A 346 2.52 31.62 -6.94
CA LYS A 346 3.51 32.13 -7.91
C LYS A 346 4.67 32.96 -7.34
N GLU A 347 4.56 33.41 -6.09
CA GLU A 347 5.55 34.26 -5.45
C GLU A 347 6.69 33.46 -4.79
N VAL A 348 6.49 32.16 -4.57
CA VAL A 348 7.45 31.27 -3.92
C VAL A 348 8.14 30.43 -4.98
N LEU A 349 9.47 30.44 -4.99
CA LEU A 349 10.28 29.62 -5.88
C LEU A 349 10.74 28.34 -5.17
N TYR A 350 11.10 27.30 -5.93
CA TYR A 350 11.62 26.06 -5.35
C TYR A 350 12.87 26.29 -4.48
N GLU A 351 13.72 27.26 -4.84
CA GLU A 351 14.88 27.66 -4.06
C GLU A 351 14.51 28.22 -2.67
N ASP A 352 13.38 28.92 -2.54
CA ASP A 352 12.90 29.40 -1.24
C ASP A 352 12.52 28.21 -0.34
N VAL A 353 11.92 27.18 -0.93
CA VAL A 353 11.56 25.94 -0.23
C VAL A 353 12.83 25.19 0.19
N VAL A 354 13.84 25.10 -0.68
CA VAL A 354 15.15 24.50 -0.33
C VAL A 354 15.79 25.21 0.86
N LEU A 355 15.74 26.54 0.90
CA LEU A 355 16.34 27.33 1.97
C LEU A 355 15.58 27.24 3.29
N LYS A 356 14.23 27.26 3.26
CA LYS A 356 13.40 27.39 4.47
C LYS A 356 12.81 26.06 4.96
N ALA A 357 12.66 25.07 4.08
CA ALA A 357 12.10 23.75 4.37
C ALA A 357 12.82 22.64 3.56
N PRO A 358 14.11 22.38 3.84
CA PRO A 358 14.95 21.48 3.03
C PRO A 358 14.43 20.04 2.92
N GLU A 359 13.82 19.50 3.98
CA GLU A 359 13.22 18.16 3.95
C GLU A 359 11.99 18.08 3.03
N LEU A 360 11.17 19.15 2.99
CA LEU A 360 10.06 19.24 2.05
C LEU A 360 10.59 19.37 0.61
N ALA A 361 11.61 20.19 0.39
CA ALA A 361 12.24 20.30 -0.93
C ALA A 361 12.80 18.97 -1.43
N LYS A 362 13.43 18.18 -0.53
CA LYS A 362 13.90 16.83 -0.82
C LYS A 362 12.75 15.89 -1.16
N PHE A 363 11.64 15.94 -0.43
CA PHE A 363 10.46 15.14 -0.72
C PHE A 363 9.87 15.49 -2.11
N ILE A 364 9.72 16.78 -2.42
CA ILE A 364 9.28 17.26 -3.74
C ILE A 364 10.20 16.75 -4.84
N SER A 365 11.53 16.84 -4.65
CA SER A 365 12.49 16.33 -5.63
C SER A 365 12.40 14.81 -5.82
N LEU A 366 12.16 14.05 -4.76
CA LEU A 366 11.97 12.60 -4.85
C LEU A 366 10.71 12.23 -5.62
N LYS A 367 9.62 12.97 -5.44
CA LYS A 367 8.34 12.71 -6.12
C LYS A 367 8.32 13.14 -7.58
N THR A 368 9.13 14.12 -7.95
CA THR A 368 9.19 14.66 -9.33
C THR A 368 10.32 14.08 -10.18
N ARG A 369 11.26 13.33 -9.60
CA ARG A 369 12.45 12.82 -10.30
C ARG A 369 12.11 11.98 -11.54
N ASP A 370 11.09 11.15 -11.40
CA ASP A 370 10.71 10.14 -12.39
C ASP A 370 9.42 10.54 -13.15
N ALA A 371 8.96 11.79 -13.02
CA ALA A 371 7.77 12.27 -13.74
C ALA A 371 8.11 12.47 -15.22
N GLU A 372 7.41 11.73 -16.11
CA GLU A 372 7.64 11.78 -17.56
C GLU A 372 6.56 12.58 -18.30
N ASP A 373 5.38 12.76 -17.68
CA ASP A 373 4.23 13.47 -18.24
C ASP A 373 3.39 14.21 -17.18
N GLU A 374 2.31 14.87 -17.64
CA GLU A 374 1.38 15.63 -16.78
C GLU A 374 0.67 14.73 -15.74
N ILE A 375 0.46 13.45 -16.03
CA ILE A 375 -0.24 12.54 -15.11
C ILE A 375 0.67 12.25 -13.91
N ASP A 376 1.94 11.95 -14.17
CA ASP A 376 2.92 11.76 -13.08
C ASP A 376 3.08 13.03 -12.24
N GLN A 377 3.03 14.21 -12.87
CA GLN A 377 3.08 15.51 -12.20
C GLN A 377 1.85 15.73 -11.28
N GLU A 378 0.64 15.40 -11.73
CA GLU A 378 -0.58 15.50 -10.92
C GLU A 378 -0.57 14.53 -9.73
N ILE A 379 -0.08 13.30 -9.93
CA ILE A 379 0.07 12.32 -8.83
C ILE A 379 1.05 12.85 -7.79
N ALA A 380 2.20 13.38 -8.23
CA ALA A 380 3.19 13.97 -7.34
C ALA A 380 2.62 15.19 -6.59
N LEU A 381 1.80 16.01 -7.25
CA LEU A 381 1.12 17.14 -6.63
C LEU A 381 0.20 16.70 -5.48
N ASP A 382 -0.61 15.67 -5.71
CA ASP A 382 -1.53 15.14 -4.68
C ASP A 382 -0.77 14.60 -3.47
N GLU A 383 0.26 13.79 -3.68
CA GLU A 383 1.08 13.22 -2.60
C GLU A 383 1.82 14.29 -1.78
N VAL A 384 2.38 15.30 -2.46
CA VAL A 384 3.04 16.44 -1.80
C VAL A 384 2.01 17.28 -1.06
N GLY A 385 0.84 17.53 -1.64
CA GLY A 385 -0.23 18.31 -1.04
C GLY A 385 -0.78 17.68 0.24
N GLU A 386 -0.95 16.35 0.27
CA GLU A 386 -1.34 15.64 1.48
C GLU A 386 -0.31 15.81 2.61
N LEU A 387 0.98 15.63 2.29
CA LEU A 387 2.04 15.78 3.26
C LEU A 387 2.16 17.24 3.76
N LEU A 388 2.03 18.21 2.86
CA LEU A 388 2.08 19.63 3.21
C LEU A 388 0.92 20.01 4.14
N ARG A 389 -0.30 19.54 3.88
CA ARG A 389 -1.46 19.77 4.76
C ARG A 389 -1.19 19.29 6.17
N VAL A 390 -0.68 18.06 6.30
CA VAL A 390 -0.28 17.51 7.60
C VAL A 390 0.75 18.42 8.28
N GLY A 391 1.72 18.93 7.52
CA GLY A 391 2.70 19.90 8.02
C GLY A 391 2.12 21.23 8.47
N VAL A 392 1.22 21.82 7.69
CA VAL A 392 0.53 23.08 8.01
C VAL A 392 -0.26 22.93 9.31
N LEU A 393 -1.04 21.86 9.45
CA LEU A 393 -1.85 21.61 10.65
C LEU A 393 -1.01 21.27 11.89
N ARG A 394 0.17 20.66 11.71
CA ARG A 394 1.13 20.37 12.80
C ARG A 394 2.08 21.51 13.11
N ALA A 395 2.11 22.57 12.30
CA ALA A 395 2.97 23.72 12.57
C ALA A 395 2.61 24.42 13.89
N SER A 396 1.39 24.21 14.43
CA SER A 396 0.95 24.78 15.70
C SER A 396 1.89 24.42 16.86
N TRP A 397 2.55 23.25 16.81
CA TRP A 397 3.51 22.80 17.83
C TRP A 397 4.65 23.79 18.05
N ASN A 398 5.10 24.42 16.96
CA ASN A 398 6.27 25.31 16.95
C ASN A 398 5.90 26.78 16.64
N ALA A 399 4.65 27.05 16.26
CA ALA A 399 4.18 28.36 15.85
C ALA A 399 4.03 29.34 17.02
N GLY A 400 4.08 30.63 16.68
CA GLY A 400 3.66 31.72 17.55
C GLY A 400 2.15 31.70 17.81
N PHE A 401 1.69 32.44 18.81
CA PHE A 401 0.28 32.42 19.23
C PHE A 401 -0.69 32.83 18.11
N GLN A 402 -0.34 33.83 17.30
CA GLN A 402 -1.20 34.31 16.20
C GLN A 402 -1.26 33.29 15.06
N GLU A 403 -0.12 32.68 14.72
CA GLU A 403 -0.05 31.62 13.71
C GLU A 403 -0.78 30.37 14.17
N ALA A 404 -0.62 29.96 15.43
CA ALA A 404 -1.36 28.83 16.01
C ALA A 404 -2.88 29.06 15.95
N LEU A 405 -3.36 30.28 16.19
CA LEU A 405 -4.78 30.63 16.03
C LEU A 405 -5.27 30.44 14.60
N GLN A 406 -4.47 30.85 13.61
CA GLN A 406 -4.81 30.67 12.19
C GLN A 406 -4.79 29.19 11.78
N ILE A 407 -3.83 28.42 12.29
CA ILE A 407 -3.75 26.98 12.08
C ILE A 407 -4.97 26.29 12.68
N ASP A 408 -5.34 26.61 13.91
CA ASP A 408 -6.50 26.02 14.59
C ASP A 408 -7.82 26.40 13.89
N GLN A 409 -7.92 27.62 13.37
CA GLN A 409 -9.06 28.04 12.57
C GLN A 409 -9.18 27.20 11.29
N LEU A 410 -8.08 27.08 10.52
CA LEU A 410 -8.03 26.26 9.32
C LEU A 410 -8.33 24.78 9.63
N LYS A 411 -7.77 24.27 10.73
CA LYS A 411 -8.00 22.91 11.23
C LYS A 411 -9.47 22.69 11.58
N LEU A 412 -10.13 23.64 12.25
CA LEU A 412 -11.55 23.59 12.56
C LEU A 412 -12.40 23.53 11.28
N GLU A 413 -12.06 24.31 10.25
CA GLU A 413 -12.78 24.35 8.98
C GLU A 413 -12.62 23.03 8.20
N PHE A 414 -11.40 22.52 8.08
CA PHE A 414 -11.18 21.20 7.51
C PHE A 414 -11.87 20.11 8.33
N ALA A 415 -11.88 20.19 9.67
CA ALA A 415 -12.49 19.17 10.53
C ALA A 415 -14.01 19.17 10.38
N THR A 416 -14.59 20.35 10.22
CA THR A 416 -16.01 20.54 9.92
C THR A 416 -16.34 19.96 8.54
N LEU A 417 -15.55 20.30 7.51
CA LEU A 417 -15.71 19.71 6.17
C LEU A 417 -15.57 18.18 6.19
N ALA A 418 -14.58 17.66 6.92
CA ALA A 418 -14.33 16.24 7.06
C ALA A 418 -15.50 15.53 7.76
N ARG A 419 -16.08 16.14 8.80
CA ARG A 419 -17.31 15.65 9.45
C ARG A 419 -18.48 15.63 8.47
N GLU A 420 -18.68 16.71 7.73
CA GLU A 420 -19.82 16.86 6.81
C GLU A 420 -19.77 15.87 5.64
N LYS A 421 -18.58 15.66 5.05
CA LYS A 421 -18.40 14.83 3.85
C LYS A 421 -18.01 13.39 4.14
N GLY A 422 -17.26 13.15 5.21
CA GLY A 422 -16.67 11.85 5.56
C GLY A 422 -17.11 11.29 6.91
N GLY A 423 -17.99 11.98 7.65
CA GLY A 423 -18.45 11.58 8.97
C GLY A 423 -17.41 11.75 10.07
N SER A 424 -17.75 11.36 11.29
CA SER A 424 -16.94 11.64 12.48
C SER A 424 -15.57 10.96 12.48
N SER A 425 -15.39 9.84 11.76
CA SER A 425 -14.06 9.25 11.61
C SER A 425 -13.11 10.07 10.74
N ALA A 426 -13.61 10.74 9.71
CA ALA A 426 -12.79 11.65 8.91
C ALA A 426 -12.43 12.91 9.70
N CYS A 427 -13.39 13.41 10.49
CA CYS A 427 -13.15 14.49 11.45
C CYS A 427 -12.04 14.13 12.46
N VAL A 428 -12.13 12.96 13.11
CA VAL A 428 -11.10 12.49 14.06
C VAL A 428 -9.74 12.31 13.37
N ALA A 429 -9.69 11.66 12.21
CA ALA A 429 -8.44 11.49 11.47
C ALA A 429 -7.77 12.84 11.13
N LEU A 430 -8.55 13.84 10.76
CA LEU A 430 -8.01 15.17 10.52
C LEU A 430 -7.56 15.86 11.82
N LEU A 431 -8.37 15.82 12.89
CA LEU A 431 -8.02 16.46 14.16
C LEU A 431 -6.76 15.88 14.80
N GLU A 432 -6.55 14.57 14.68
CA GLU A 432 -5.44 13.89 15.35
C GLU A 432 -4.20 13.74 14.47
N GLU A 433 -4.39 13.41 13.19
CA GLU A 433 -3.29 13.09 12.29
C GLU A 433 -2.98 14.24 11.31
N GLY A 434 -3.91 15.18 11.13
CA GLY A 434 -3.89 16.18 10.05
C GLY A 434 -4.34 15.61 8.71
N ARG A 435 -4.86 14.38 8.68
CA ARG A 435 -5.17 13.65 7.45
C ARG A 435 -6.57 13.98 6.93
N LEU A 436 -6.65 14.48 5.70
CA LEU A 436 -7.89 14.60 4.94
C LEU A 436 -7.95 13.46 3.92
N PHE A 437 -9.07 12.73 3.84
CA PHE A 437 -9.20 11.64 2.87
C PHE A 437 -9.31 12.18 1.43
N PRO A 438 -8.68 11.53 0.42
CA PRO A 438 -8.73 11.97 -0.99
C PRO A 438 -10.14 12.18 -1.57
N SER A 439 -11.13 11.45 -1.05
CA SER A 439 -12.53 11.59 -1.44
C SER A 439 -13.18 12.90 -0.98
N ILE A 440 -12.54 13.65 -0.09
CA ILE A 440 -13.03 14.91 0.49
C ILE A 440 -12.23 16.04 -0.16
N GLN A 441 -12.81 16.61 -1.20
CA GLN A 441 -12.19 17.72 -1.94
C GLN A 441 -12.52 19.05 -1.26
N PRO A 442 -11.52 19.83 -0.81
CA PRO A 442 -11.76 21.13 -0.20
C PRO A 442 -12.28 22.14 -1.23
N PRO A 443 -13.21 23.04 -0.85
CA PRO A 443 -13.66 24.11 -1.72
C PRO A 443 -12.48 25.04 -2.08
N PRO A 444 -12.52 25.72 -3.24
CA PRO A 444 -11.41 26.53 -3.71
C PRO A 444 -11.01 27.62 -2.72
N GLU A 445 -11.96 28.21 -2.00
CA GLU A 445 -11.70 29.22 -0.97
C GLU A 445 -10.81 28.66 0.15
N LEU A 446 -11.13 27.48 0.66
CA LEU A 446 -10.36 26.82 1.72
C LEU A 446 -8.97 26.37 1.24
N ARG A 447 -8.83 25.99 -0.04
CA ARG A 447 -7.52 25.70 -0.64
C ARG A 447 -6.64 26.93 -0.74
N GLU A 448 -7.21 28.08 -1.11
CA GLU A 448 -6.46 29.35 -1.13
C GLU A 448 -6.05 29.79 0.28
N GLU A 449 -6.91 29.60 1.29
CA GLU A 449 -6.57 29.86 2.69
C GLU A 449 -5.44 28.95 3.18
N GLU A 450 -5.50 27.65 2.86
CA GLU A 450 -4.43 26.69 3.14
C GLU A 450 -3.12 27.11 2.48
N ARG A 451 -3.14 27.44 1.18
CA ARG A 451 -1.97 27.92 0.43
C ARG A 451 -1.38 29.19 1.04
N ALA A 452 -2.22 30.16 1.39
CA ALA A 452 -1.79 31.41 2.01
C ALA A 452 -1.12 31.17 3.38
N LEU A 453 -1.69 30.28 4.20
CA LEU A 453 -1.11 29.91 5.48
C LEU A 453 0.18 29.11 5.30
N ALA A 454 0.24 28.16 4.36
CA ALA A 454 1.44 27.38 4.05
C ALA A 454 2.62 28.27 3.69
N ARG A 455 2.41 29.30 2.85
CA ARG A 455 3.44 30.30 2.51
C ARG A 455 3.91 31.07 3.75
N LYS A 456 3.00 31.53 4.61
CA LYS A 456 3.36 32.23 5.85
C LYS A 456 4.19 31.33 6.79
N LEU A 457 3.82 30.06 6.90
CA LEU A 457 4.52 29.09 7.75
C LEU A 457 5.88 28.68 7.19
N LEU A 458 6.01 28.62 5.86
CA LEU A 458 7.29 28.46 5.16
C LEU A 458 8.21 29.64 5.48
N GLU A 459 7.72 30.87 5.37
CA GLU A 459 8.47 32.08 5.73
C GLU A 459 8.92 32.09 7.20
N ALA A 460 8.07 31.61 8.10
CA ALA A 460 8.38 31.49 9.52
C ALA A 460 9.31 30.31 9.85
N GLY A 461 9.58 29.40 8.90
CA GLY A 461 10.46 28.24 9.09
C GLY A 461 9.90 27.18 10.05
N VAL A 462 8.57 27.09 10.21
CA VAL A 462 7.92 26.18 11.18
C VAL A 462 7.35 24.91 10.55
N LEU A 463 7.36 24.79 9.22
CA LEU A 463 6.84 23.60 8.50
C LEU A 463 7.64 22.31 8.75
N LYS A 464 8.84 22.40 9.32
CA LYS A 464 9.67 21.24 9.66
C LYS A 464 8.97 20.21 10.58
N SER A 465 7.96 20.64 11.34
CA SER A 465 7.20 19.76 12.25
C SER A 465 6.50 18.61 11.54
N MET A 466 6.31 18.69 10.22
CA MET A 466 5.76 17.61 9.40
C MET A 466 6.59 16.31 9.46
N PHE A 467 7.90 16.42 9.72
CA PHE A 467 8.82 15.29 9.87
C PHE A 467 9.21 15.02 11.33
N GLU A 468 8.68 15.79 12.28
CA GLU A 468 8.95 15.64 13.70
C GLU A 468 7.89 14.74 14.37
N THR A 469 8.30 14.00 15.41
CA THR A 469 7.35 13.28 16.27
C THR A 469 6.60 14.26 17.16
N ARG A 470 5.31 14.00 17.40
CA ARG A 470 4.48 14.85 18.27
C ARG A 470 5.15 15.04 19.63
N PRO A 471 5.40 16.28 20.07
CA PRO A 471 5.92 16.52 21.41
C PRO A 471 4.88 16.15 22.48
N GLU A 472 5.33 15.67 23.63
CA GLU A 472 4.47 15.46 24.79
C GLU A 472 4.02 16.83 25.33
N LEU A 473 2.86 17.29 24.86
CA LEU A 473 2.24 18.54 25.26
C LEU A 473 1.01 18.26 26.12
N SER A 474 0.89 18.97 27.23
CA SER A 474 -0.29 18.95 28.09
C SER A 474 -0.70 20.38 28.41
N ALA A 475 -2.00 20.68 28.34
CA ALA A 475 -2.54 21.98 28.73
C ALA A 475 -3.81 21.82 29.55
N GLN A 476 -4.07 22.79 30.41
CA GLN A 476 -5.32 22.84 31.17
C GLN A 476 -6.40 23.52 30.32
N VAL A 477 -7.55 22.87 30.20
CA VAL A 477 -8.74 23.47 29.59
C VAL A 477 -9.50 24.24 30.67
N PRO A 478 -9.72 25.56 30.51
CA PRO A 478 -10.51 26.33 31.47
C PRO A 478 -11.92 25.74 31.63
N GLY A 479 -12.37 25.50 32.86
CA GLY A 479 -13.65 24.81 33.13
C GLY A 479 -14.87 25.48 32.50
N ALA A 480 -14.88 26.82 32.34
CA ALA A 480 -15.95 27.53 31.66
C ALA A 480 -16.00 27.26 30.14
N ILE A 481 -14.83 27.06 29.52
CA ILE A 481 -14.71 26.67 28.11
C ILE A 481 -15.17 25.22 27.97
N LEU A 482 -14.67 24.33 28.84
CA LEU A 482 -15.05 22.91 28.83
C LEU A 482 -16.57 22.72 28.98
N ALA A 483 -17.19 23.39 29.95
CA ALA A 483 -18.63 23.32 30.18
C ALA A 483 -19.48 23.91 29.04
N THR A 484 -18.92 24.84 28.26
CA THR A 484 -19.61 25.40 27.08
C THR A 484 -19.45 24.48 25.87
N ALA A 485 -18.24 23.96 25.65
CA ALA A 485 -17.97 22.95 24.63
C ALA A 485 -18.82 21.70 24.84
N GLN A 486 -18.91 21.20 26.08
CA GLN A 486 -19.77 20.07 26.45
C GLN A 486 -21.24 20.32 26.11
N ARG A 487 -21.80 21.47 26.50
CA ARG A 487 -23.19 21.83 26.22
C ARG A 487 -23.47 21.97 24.73
N ASN A 488 -22.56 22.62 23.99
CA ASN A 488 -22.69 22.81 22.54
C ASN A 488 -22.52 21.50 21.77
N GLY A 489 -21.65 20.61 22.25
CA GLY A 489 -21.47 19.27 21.72
C GLY A 489 -22.60 18.30 22.05
N GLY A 490 -23.46 18.64 23.03
CA GLY A 490 -24.54 17.77 23.48
C GLY A 490 -24.05 16.53 24.25
N LEU A 491 -22.93 16.66 24.95
CA LEU A 491 -22.21 15.53 25.57
C LEU A 491 -22.45 15.45 27.09
N SER A 492 -22.49 14.22 27.59
CA SER A 492 -22.45 13.89 29.02
C SER A 492 -21.04 14.03 29.59
N ASP A 493 -20.94 14.13 30.92
CA ASP A 493 -19.65 14.24 31.61
C ASP A 493 -18.71 13.06 31.27
N LYS A 494 -19.27 11.86 31.16
CA LYS A 494 -18.53 10.64 30.82
C LYS A 494 -17.96 10.70 29.41
N GLU A 495 -18.73 11.18 28.44
CA GLU A 495 -18.29 11.30 27.03
C GLU A 495 -17.19 12.36 26.90
N VAL A 496 -17.28 13.47 27.64
CA VAL A 496 -16.24 14.49 27.69
C VAL A 496 -14.95 13.94 28.29
N GLU A 497 -15.03 13.22 29.42
CA GLU A 497 -13.87 12.59 30.05
C GLU A 497 -13.20 11.58 29.12
N GLN A 498 -13.98 10.78 28.41
CA GLN A 498 -13.48 9.84 27.42
C GLN A 498 -12.79 10.58 26.26
N ALA A 499 -13.43 11.61 25.70
CA ALA A 499 -12.86 12.37 24.59
C ALA A 499 -11.52 13.04 24.95
N LEU A 500 -11.40 13.60 26.16
CA LEU A 500 -10.14 14.17 26.67
C LEU A 500 -9.01 13.13 26.81
N GLN A 501 -9.34 11.86 26.99
CA GLN A 501 -8.38 10.76 27.07
C GLN A 501 -8.12 10.11 25.70
N HIS A 502 -8.59 10.71 24.60
CA HIS A 502 -8.60 10.11 23.26
C HIS A 502 -9.35 8.76 23.21
N LYS A 503 -10.34 8.58 24.09
CA LYS A 503 -11.23 7.41 24.20
C LYS A 503 -12.66 7.80 23.80
N GLY A 504 -13.54 6.81 23.70
CA GLY A 504 -14.96 7.02 23.36
C GLY A 504 -15.24 6.93 21.87
N GLN A 505 -16.51 7.09 21.48
CA GLN A 505 -16.94 6.93 20.09
C GLN A 505 -16.44 8.10 19.21
N GLY A 506 -16.25 7.83 17.92
CA GLY A 506 -15.80 8.86 16.98
C GLY A 506 -16.72 10.08 16.92
N ASP A 507 -18.03 9.88 17.07
CA ASP A 507 -19.04 10.95 17.08
C ASP A 507 -18.88 11.86 18.30
N GLU A 508 -18.72 11.28 19.49
CA GLU A 508 -18.50 12.00 20.75
C GLU A 508 -17.20 12.80 20.69
N ARG A 509 -16.11 12.16 20.24
CA ARG A 509 -14.79 12.78 20.10
C ARG A 509 -14.80 13.92 19.09
N CYS A 510 -15.31 13.70 17.89
CA CYS A 510 -15.42 14.75 16.89
C CYS A 510 -16.31 15.90 17.38
N ALA A 511 -17.47 15.61 17.97
CA ALA A 511 -18.35 16.65 18.51
C ALA A 511 -17.67 17.46 19.62
N PHE A 512 -16.96 16.78 20.52
CA PHE A 512 -16.22 17.41 21.61
C PHE A 512 -15.10 18.31 21.08
N HIS A 513 -14.22 17.79 20.24
CA HIS A 513 -13.06 18.55 19.74
C HIS A 513 -13.49 19.72 18.86
N LEU A 514 -14.50 19.56 17.99
CA LEU A 514 -15.05 20.68 17.22
C LEU A 514 -15.64 21.76 18.14
N ALA A 515 -16.44 21.36 19.14
CA ALA A 515 -17.03 22.31 20.08
C ALA A 515 -15.98 23.00 20.95
N LEU A 516 -14.93 22.27 21.36
CA LEU A 516 -13.82 22.79 22.13
C LEU A 516 -13.00 23.79 21.30
N MET A 517 -12.58 23.42 20.10
CA MET A 517 -11.85 24.31 19.18
C MET A 517 -12.66 25.56 18.87
N ALA A 518 -13.94 25.43 18.52
CA ALA A 518 -14.81 26.56 18.25
C ALA A 518 -14.90 27.51 19.46
N GLU A 519 -15.01 26.97 20.68
CA GLU A 519 -15.09 27.79 21.88
C GLU A 519 -13.75 28.45 22.26
N VAL A 520 -12.64 27.74 22.04
CA VAL A 520 -11.28 28.26 22.23
C VAL A 520 -11.01 29.40 21.25
N LEU A 521 -11.31 29.20 19.96
CA LEU A 521 -11.16 30.20 18.90
C LEU A 521 -12.08 31.41 19.08
N ARG A 522 -13.24 31.24 19.73
CA ARG A 522 -14.14 32.35 20.08
C ARG A 522 -13.61 33.23 21.21
N GLN A 523 -12.79 32.68 22.10
CA GLN A 523 -12.26 33.37 23.28
C GLN A 523 -10.75 33.15 23.47
N PRO A 524 -9.90 33.47 22.48
CA PRO A 524 -8.49 33.08 22.49
C PRO A 524 -7.70 33.73 23.64
N GLY A 525 -8.12 34.90 24.11
CA GLY A 525 -7.51 35.57 25.28
C GLY A 525 -7.76 34.89 26.62
N LYS A 526 -8.55 33.81 26.69
CA LYS A 526 -8.86 33.07 27.92
C LYS A 526 -8.17 31.70 27.99
N VAL A 527 -7.37 31.35 26.99
CA VAL A 527 -6.68 30.05 26.91
C VAL A 527 -5.17 30.23 26.94
N SER A 528 -4.45 29.19 27.37
CA SER A 528 -2.99 29.19 27.28
C SER A 528 -2.55 29.00 25.83
N PRO A 529 -1.38 29.53 25.43
CA PRO A 529 -0.76 29.19 24.15
C PRO A 529 -0.60 27.68 23.96
N ASP A 530 -0.27 26.94 25.02
CA ASP A 530 -0.08 25.49 24.94
C ASP A 530 -1.37 24.74 24.60
N LEU A 531 -2.56 25.28 24.95
CA LEU A 531 -3.82 24.66 24.54
C LEU A 531 -3.98 24.74 23.01
N LEU A 532 -3.67 25.88 22.39
CA LEU A 532 -3.70 26.03 20.92
C LEU A 532 -2.68 25.13 20.21
N ARG A 533 -1.59 24.74 20.88
CA ARG A 533 -0.62 23.79 20.29
C ARG A 533 -1.09 22.34 20.33
N ILE A 534 -2.10 22.04 21.14
CA ILE A 534 -2.58 20.67 21.39
C ILE A 534 -3.84 20.35 20.59
N LEU A 535 -4.69 21.36 20.39
CA LEU A 535 -5.94 21.25 19.63
C LEU A 535 -5.68 20.79 18.20
#